data_AF-A0A3M6ZWB4-F1
#
_entry.id   AF-A0A3M6ZWB4-F1
#
_cell.length_a   1.000
_cell.length_b   1.000
_cell.length_c   1.000
_cell.angle_alpha   90.00
_cell.angle_beta   90.00
_cell.angle_gamma   90.00
#
_symmetry.space_group_name_H-M   'P 1'
#
loop_
_entity.id
_entity.type
_entity.pdbx_description
1 polymer ?
#
loop_
_entity_poly.entity_id
_entity_poly.type
_entity_poly.pdbx_seq_one_letter_code
_entity_poly.pdbx_strand_id
1 'polypeptide(L)'
;MLVSYVVLPTTQTRSHYLSVCLILSVLFICIGFTIPLASQPEQCYDEITPNDMYSSDTCAWNGAFIIAGGLSATMWIFIRALSMNLQICWDIVPGKKFFYAAQAFGWGIPAVLFAASLTLTGLSYHFGNACLLNHKNSMADFWGPLLGIAGAAGLLQLATFGYCIHVYLKNLWSDQSQESSAASGSGLPSYNSSLPIQRTRINVYTLCLHG
;
A
#
# COMPACT_ATOMS: atom_id res chain seq x y z
N MET A 1 -15.03 3.66 5.90
CA MET A 1 -14.39 2.85 4.84
C MET A 1 -14.69 1.36 4.98
N LEU A 2 -14.35 0.70 6.08
CA LEU A 2 -14.62 -0.74 6.24
C LEU A 2 -16.13 -1.09 6.26
N VAL A 3 -16.93 -0.29 6.97
CA VAL A 3 -18.41 -0.41 6.96
C VAL A 3 -18.98 -0.24 5.55
N SER A 4 -18.44 0.69 4.76
CA SER A 4 -18.84 0.90 3.37
C SER A 4 -18.56 -0.33 2.49
N TYR A 5 -17.48 -1.07 2.75
CA TYR A 5 -17.17 -2.33 2.06
C TYR A 5 -18.06 -3.51 2.48
N VAL A 6 -18.64 -3.46 3.68
CA VAL A 6 -19.57 -4.50 4.18
C VAL A 6 -21.00 -4.23 3.70
N VAL A 7 -21.40 -2.97 3.61
CA VAL A 7 -22.78 -2.57 3.28
C VAL A 7 -23.05 -2.54 1.77
N LEU A 8 -22.05 -2.24 0.93
CA LEU A 8 -22.22 -2.21 -0.53
C LEU A 8 -21.85 -3.57 -1.18
N PRO A 9 -22.72 -4.13 -2.05
CA PRO A 9 -22.44 -5.40 -2.72
C PRO A 9 -21.17 -5.32 -3.59
N THR A 10 -20.37 -6.39 -3.50
CA THR A 10 -19.06 -6.57 -4.14
C THR A 10 -19.09 -6.58 -5.67
N THR A 11 -20.29 -6.59 -6.27
CA THR A 11 -20.51 -6.55 -7.72
C THR A 11 -20.29 -5.16 -8.32
N GLN A 12 -20.52 -4.08 -7.55
CA GLN A 12 -20.34 -2.69 -8.02
C GLN A 12 -19.07 -2.03 -7.47
N THR A 13 -18.57 -2.53 -6.34
CA THR A 13 -17.32 -2.06 -5.77
C THR A 13 -16.25 -3.08 -6.12
N ARG A 14 -15.34 -2.74 -7.04
CA ARG A 14 -14.07 -3.46 -7.26
C ARG A 14 -13.18 -3.30 -6.04
N SER A 15 -13.63 -3.80 -4.88
CA SER A 15 -12.94 -3.73 -3.61
C SER A 15 -11.70 -4.59 -3.74
N HIS A 16 -10.60 -3.94 -4.09
CA HIS A 16 -9.33 -4.61 -4.31
C HIS A 16 -8.90 -5.15 -2.94
N TYR A 17 -8.74 -6.46 -2.81
CA TYR A 17 -8.34 -7.14 -1.58
C TYR A 17 -7.14 -6.47 -0.88
N LEU A 18 -6.21 -5.91 -1.67
CA LEU A 18 -5.07 -5.12 -1.19
C LEU A 18 -5.46 -3.89 -0.36
N SER A 19 -6.56 -3.22 -0.70
CA SER A 19 -7.09 -2.07 0.05
C SER A 19 -7.62 -2.52 1.42
N VAL A 20 -8.29 -3.68 1.47
CA VAL A 20 -8.84 -4.23 2.72
C VAL A 20 -7.71 -4.62 3.68
N CYS A 21 -6.67 -5.30 3.19
CA CYS A 21 -5.51 -5.67 4.02
C CYS A 21 -4.74 -4.44 4.54
N LEU A 22 -4.62 -3.38 3.72
CA LEU A 22 -4.02 -2.11 4.14
C LEU A 22 -4.85 -1.47 5.25
N ILE A 23 -6.18 -1.41 5.10
CA ILE A 23 -7.07 -0.86 6.14
C ILE A 23 -6.95 -1.67 7.43
N LEU A 24 -6.89 -3.01 7.36
CA LEU A 24 -6.70 -3.84 8.54
C LEU A 24 -5.38 -3.54 9.27
N SER A 25 -4.31 -3.29 8.51
CA SER A 25 -3.01 -2.90 9.07
C SER A 25 -3.08 -1.55 9.78
N VAL A 26 -3.76 -0.57 9.18
CA VAL A 26 -3.98 0.75 9.79
C VAL A 26 -4.85 0.64 11.05
N LEU A 27 -5.85 -0.24 11.06
CA LEU A 27 -6.66 -0.50 12.26
C LEU A 27 -5.81 -1.02 13.42
N PHE A 28 -4.83 -1.89 13.17
CA PHE A 28 -3.89 -2.32 14.22
C PHE A 28 -3.10 -1.15 14.80
N ILE A 29 -2.61 -0.23 13.95
CA ILE A 29 -1.94 0.99 14.43
C ILE A 29 -2.89 1.82 15.31
N CYS A 30 -4.13 2.04 14.86
CA CYS A 30 -5.13 2.80 15.62
C CYS A 30 -5.47 2.16 16.97
N ILE A 31 -5.64 0.83 17.02
CA ILE A 31 -5.87 0.08 18.26
C ILE A 31 -4.66 0.22 19.18
N GLY A 32 -3.47 0.10 18.61
CA GLY A 32 -2.19 0.34 19.29
C GLY A 32 -2.24 1.65 20.07
N PHE A 33 -2.50 2.78 19.41
CA PHE A 33 -2.61 4.08 20.09
C PHE A 33 -3.79 4.19 21.05
N THR A 34 -4.89 3.48 20.83
CA THR A 34 -6.09 3.59 21.69
C THR A 34 -5.90 2.96 23.07
N ILE A 35 -5.18 1.83 23.15
CA ILE A 35 -4.93 1.08 24.39
C ILE A 35 -4.35 1.97 25.52
N PRO A 36 -3.22 2.68 25.33
CA PRO A 36 -2.62 3.47 26.40
C PRO A 36 -3.43 4.70 26.80
N LEU A 37 -4.30 5.21 25.91
CA LEU A 37 -5.23 6.29 26.26
C LEU A 37 -6.36 5.79 27.18
N ALA A 38 -6.83 4.56 26.97
CA ALA A 38 -7.91 3.98 27.75
C ALA A 38 -7.44 3.50 29.13
N SER A 39 -6.23 2.94 29.23
CA SER A 39 -5.76 2.30 30.46
C SER A 39 -4.90 3.18 31.36
N GLN A 40 -4.38 4.31 30.86
CA GLN A 40 -3.47 5.22 31.60
C GLN A 40 -2.42 4.49 32.46
N PRO A 41 -1.53 3.69 31.86
CA PRO A 41 -0.65 2.79 32.60
C PRO A 41 0.44 3.54 33.38
N GLU A 42 0.86 2.98 34.51
CA GLU A 42 2.04 3.45 35.25
C GLU A 42 3.32 3.14 34.45
N GLN A 43 4.08 4.18 34.13
CA GLN A 43 5.25 4.09 33.26
C GLN A 43 6.51 3.58 33.99
N CYS A 44 6.56 3.75 35.31
CA CYS A 44 7.70 3.42 36.15
C CYS A 44 7.44 2.13 36.93
N TYR A 45 8.39 1.20 36.91
CA TYR A 45 8.41 0.06 37.84
C TYR A 45 9.02 0.45 39.19
N ASP A 46 10.02 1.35 39.14
CA ASP A 46 10.73 1.92 40.28
C ASP A 46 11.11 3.38 39.94
N GLU A 47 11.60 4.17 40.90
CA GLU A 47 11.92 5.60 40.74
C GLU A 47 12.87 5.90 39.57
N ILE A 48 13.63 4.90 39.10
CA ILE A 48 14.64 5.00 38.03
C ILE A 48 14.38 4.06 36.83
N THR A 49 13.60 2.97 36.97
CA THR A 49 13.48 1.92 35.93
C THR A 49 12.08 1.88 35.30
N PRO A 50 11.95 2.05 33.97
CA PRO A 50 10.65 1.99 33.29
C PRO A 50 10.12 0.56 33.16
N ASN A 51 8.79 0.42 33.10
CA ASN A 51 8.14 -0.86 32.82
C ASN A 51 8.48 -1.37 31.41
N ASP A 52 8.58 -2.69 31.28
CA ASP A 52 8.82 -3.39 30.02
C ASP A 52 7.65 -4.32 29.65
N MET A 53 7.82 -5.05 28.54
CA MET A 53 6.86 -6.02 28.03
C MET A 53 6.53 -7.16 29.01
N TYR A 54 7.44 -7.51 29.93
CA TYR A 54 7.27 -8.62 30.86
C TYR A 54 6.59 -8.17 32.16
N SER A 55 6.81 -6.91 32.56
CA SER A 55 6.18 -6.30 33.73
C SER A 55 4.75 -5.83 33.47
N SER A 56 4.42 -5.46 32.22
CA SER A 56 3.11 -4.89 31.89
C SER A 56 2.52 -5.39 30.57
N ASP A 57 1.39 -6.09 30.66
CA ASP A 57 0.67 -6.61 29.49
C ASP A 57 0.17 -5.47 28.58
N THR A 58 -0.20 -4.33 29.16
CA THR A 58 -0.63 -3.14 28.41
C THR A 58 0.48 -2.63 27.48
N CYS A 59 1.74 -2.61 27.94
CA CYS A 59 2.90 -2.22 27.15
C CYS A 59 3.09 -3.22 26.00
N ALA A 60 3.03 -4.51 26.32
CA ALA A 60 3.16 -5.59 25.33
C ALA A 60 2.15 -5.46 24.20
N TRP A 61 0.86 -5.33 24.53
CA TRP A 61 -0.20 -5.23 23.52
C TRP A 61 -0.15 -3.93 22.73
N ASN A 62 0.00 -2.78 23.40
CA ASN A 62 0.12 -1.48 22.74
C ASN A 62 1.27 -1.47 21.72
N GLY A 63 2.47 -1.82 22.18
CA GLY A 63 3.66 -1.85 21.35
C GLY A 63 3.56 -2.87 20.23
N ALA A 64 3.03 -4.06 20.52
CA ALA A 64 2.84 -5.10 19.53
C ALA A 64 1.95 -4.65 18.36
N PHE A 65 0.79 -4.04 18.66
CA PHE A 65 -0.14 -3.59 17.63
C PHE A 65 0.41 -2.44 16.78
N ILE A 66 1.16 -1.51 17.36
CA ILE A 66 1.81 -0.42 16.62
C ILE A 66 2.87 -0.98 15.66
N ILE A 67 3.75 -1.87 16.15
CA ILE A 67 4.84 -2.44 15.35
C ILE A 67 4.27 -3.36 14.25
N ALA A 68 3.39 -4.28 14.61
CA ALA A 68 2.76 -5.19 13.66
C ALA A 68 1.97 -4.43 12.60
N GLY A 69 1.21 -3.40 13.01
CA GLY A 69 0.47 -2.52 12.11
C GLY A 69 1.39 -1.72 11.18
N GLY A 70 2.49 -1.15 11.69
CA GLY A 70 3.44 -0.36 10.90
C GLY A 70 4.19 -1.18 9.85
N LEU A 71 4.69 -2.36 10.23
CA LEU A 71 5.39 -3.28 9.33
C LEU A 71 4.45 -3.84 8.26
N SER A 72 3.25 -4.27 8.67
CA SER A 72 2.25 -4.77 7.72
C SER A 72 1.75 -3.69 6.78
N ALA A 73 1.44 -2.48 7.28
CA ALA A 73 1.00 -1.36 6.44
C ALA A 73 2.05 -1.03 5.37
N THR A 74 3.33 -0.93 5.76
CA THR A 74 4.42 -0.64 4.82
C THR A 74 4.56 -1.73 3.75
N MET A 75 4.46 -3.00 4.13
CA MET A 75 4.50 -4.11 3.18
C MET A 75 3.31 -4.11 2.22
N TRP A 76 2.09 -3.84 2.72
CA TRP A 76 0.89 -3.77 1.89
C TRP A 76 0.91 -2.58 0.93
N ILE A 77 1.49 -1.45 1.33
CA ILE A 77 1.74 -0.30 0.45
C ILE A 77 2.70 -0.69 -0.68
N PHE A 78 3.80 -1.37 -0.36
CA PHE A 78 4.75 -1.86 -1.36
C PHE A 78 4.09 -2.82 -2.36
N ILE A 79 3.34 -3.81 -1.89
CA ILE A 79 2.64 -4.77 -2.77
C ILE A 79 1.62 -4.05 -3.65
N ARG A 80 0.92 -3.03 -3.12
CA ARG A 80 -0.01 -2.21 -3.91
C ARG A 80 0.72 -1.45 -5.01
N ALA A 81 1.87 -0.83 -4.71
CA ALA A 81 2.70 -0.13 -5.70
C ALA A 81 3.24 -1.11 -6.76
N LEU A 82 3.71 -2.29 -6.34
CA LEU A 82 4.19 -3.33 -7.24
C LEU A 82 3.09 -3.84 -8.17
N SER A 83 1.88 -4.07 -7.64
CA SER A 83 0.72 -4.53 -8.42
C SER A 83 0.32 -3.51 -9.49
N MET A 84 0.41 -2.21 -9.20
CA MET A 84 0.16 -1.14 -10.17
C MET A 84 1.26 -1.09 -11.24
N ASN A 85 2.53 -1.16 -10.84
CA ASN A 85 3.66 -1.16 -11.76
C ASN A 85 3.63 -2.37 -12.73
N LEU A 86 3.28 -3.57 -12.23
CA LEU A 86 3.20 -4.78 -13.06
C LEU A 86 2.09 -4.69 -14.12
N GLN A 87 0.95 -4.11 -13.78
CA GLN A 87 -0.17 -3.91 -14.71
C GLN A 87 0.15 -2.87 -15.78
N ILE A 88 0.82 -1.77 -15.41
CA ILE A 88 1.05 -0.63 -16.32
C ILE A 88 2.30 -0.83 -17.18
N CYS A 89 3.42 -1.18 -16.57
CA CYS A 89 4.71 -1.23 -17.24
C CYS A 89 4.96 -2.59 -17.91
N TRP A 90 4.36 -3.66 -17.37
CA TRP A 90 4.59 -5.03 -17.84
C TRP A 90 3.36 -5.71 -18.44
N ASP A 91 2.18 -5.06 -18.42
CA ASP A 91 0.91 -5.61 -18.96
C ASP A 91 0.54 -7.00 -18.38
N ILE A 92 1.03 -7.33 -17.18
CA ILE A 92 0.74 -8.60 -16.52
C ILE A 92 -0.47 -8.42 -15.60
N VAL A 93 -1.58 -9.06 -15.95
CA VAL A 93 -2.79 -9.07 -15.11
C VAL A 93 -2.56 -9.99 -13.90
N PRO A 94 -2.71 -9.50 -12.66
CA PRO A 94 -2.52 -10.30 -11.45
C PRO A 94 -3.55 -11.44 -11.38
N GLY A 95 -3.08 -12.66 -11.65
CA GLY A 95 -3.89 -13.89 -11.56
C GLY A 95 -3.94 -14.48 -10.14
N LYS A 96 -4.59 -15.65 -10.01
CA LYS A 96 -4.77 -16.36 -8.72
C LYS A 96 -3.45 -16.70 -8.01
N LYS A 97 -2.38 -17.01 -8.74
CA LYS A 97 -1.07 -17.30 -8.15
C LYS A 97 -0.44 -16.06 -7.51
N PHE A 98 -0.58 -14.90 -8.17
CA PHE A 98 -0.09 -13.63 -7.64
C PHE A 98 -0.85 -13.24 -6.38
N PHE A 99 -2.15 -13.52 -6.31
CA PHE A 99 -2.96 -13.30 -5.10
C PHE A 99 -2.42 -14.06 -3.89
N TYR A 100 -2.22 -15.38 -3.99
CA TYR A 100 -1.70 -16.18 -2.88
C TYR A 100 -0.28 -15.81 -2.50
N ALA A 101 0.58 -15.53 -3.50
CA ALA A 101 1.94 -15.06 -3.24
C ALA A 101 1.94 -13.71 -2.49
N ALA A 102 1.15 -12.74 -2.97
CA ALA A 102 1.01 -11.44 -2.33
C ALA A 102 0.50 -11.55 -0.89
N GLN A 103 -0.45 -12.46 -0.63
CA GLN A 103 -0.94 -12.70 0.73
C GLN A 103 0.13 -13.31 1.64
N ALA A 104 0.86 -14.31 1.14
CA ALA A 104 1.91 -14.98 1.88
C ALA A 104 3.06 -14.02 2.22
N PHE A 105 3.53 -13.23 1.24
CA PHE A 105 4.59 -12.24 1.48
C PHE A 105 4.09 -11.04 2.29
N GLY A 106 2.85 -10.60 2.04
CA GLY A 106 2.25 -9.45 2.69
C GLY A 106 2.00 -9.61 4.19
N TRP A 107 1.74 -10.82 4.67
CA TRP A 107 1.67 -11.12 6.11
C TRP A 107 2.90 -11.80 6.65
N GLY A 108 3.54 -12.67 5.87
CA GLY A 108 4.69 -13.46 6.30
C GLY A 108 5.91 -12.60 6.60
N ILE A 109 6.29 -11.69 5.70
CA ILE A 109 7.47 -10.84 5.92
C ILE A 109 7.27 -9.94 7.15
N PRO A 110 6.14 -9.22 7.31
CA PRO A 110 5.88 -8.44 8.52
C PRO A 110 5.85 -9.29 9.79
N ALA A 111 5.30 -10.51 9.75
CA ALA A 111 5.26 -11.39 10.93
C ALA A 111 6.67 -11.81 11.37
N VAL A 112 7.57 -12.14 10.43
CA VAL A 112 8.96 -12.48 10.74
C VAL A 112 9.71 -11.27 11.27
N LEU A 113 9.58 -10.10 10.63
CA LEU A 113 10.21 -8.87 11.08
C LEU A 113 9.71 -8.42 12.45
N PHE A 114 8.42 -8.62 12.72
CA PHE A 114 7.80 -8.36 14.01
C PHE A 114 8.38 -9.26 15.11
N ALA A 115 8.45 -10.57 14.86
CA ALA A 115 9.02 -11.52 15.80
C ALA A 115 10.51 -11.24 16.08
N ALA A 116 11.28 -10.92 15.04
CA ALA A 116 12.68 -10.52 15.17
C ALA A 116 12.83 -9.23 15.99
N SER A 117 11.99 -8.23 15.71
CA SER A 117 11.97 -6.96 16.44
C SER A 117 11.70 -7.14 17.94
N LEU A 118 10.73 -7.98 18.29
CA LEU A 118 10.38 -8.25 19.70
C LEU A 118 11.46 -9.05 20.43
N THR A 119 12.04 -10.07 19.78
CA THR A 119 13.02 -10.95 20.41
C THR A 119 14.39 -10.30 20.58
N LEU A 120 14.81 -9.44 19.67
CA LEU A 120 16.14 -8.79 19.70
C LEU A 120 16.13 -7.48 20.50
N THR A 121 15.10 -6.65 20.30
CA THR A 121 15.08 -5.29 20.84
C THR A 121 14.20 -5.16 22.07
N GLY A 122 13.07 -5.87 22.11
CA GLY A 122 12.08 -5.74 23.17
C GLY A 122 11.36 -4.39 23.18
N LEU A 123 10.35 -4.29 24.03
CA LEU A 123 9.44 -3.16 24.17
C LEU A 123 9.62 -2.52 25.56
N SER A 124 9.72 -1.20 25.63
CA SER A 124 9.85 -0.45 26.89
C SER A 124 9.24 0.95 26.78
N TYR A 125 8.87 1.55 27.92
CA TYR A 125 8.45 2.95 27.96
C TYR A 125 9.66 3.88 27.81
N HIS A 126 9.59 4.81 26.85
CA HIS A 126 10.64 5.80 26.60
C HIS A 126 10.14 7.25 26.73
N PHE A 127 8.92 7.54 26.24
CA PHE A 127 8.33 8.88 26.30
C PHE A 127 6.80 8.81 26.48
N GLY A 128 6.36 8.84 27.74
CA GLY A 128 4.93 8.86 28.08
C GLY A 128 4.28 7.47 28.08
N ASN A 129 2.95 7.43 27.89
CA ASN A 129 2.14 6.20 27.99
C ASN A 129 2.33 5.23 26.79
N ALA A 130 3.19 5.53 25.82
CA ALA A 130 3.39 4.69 24.64
C ALA A 130 4.61 3.78 24.81
N CYS A 131 4.39 2.48 24.65
CA CYS A 131 5.40 1.44 24.71
C CYS A 131 6.00 1.23 23.32
N LEU A 132 7.29 1.56 23.14
CA LEU A 132 8.00 1.49 21.87
C LEU A 132 9.23 0.58 21.96
N LEU A 133 9.80 0.25 20.81
CA LEU A 133 11.05 -0.52 20.76
C LEU A 133 12.17 0.20 21.49
N ASN A 134 12.95 -0.58 22.24
CA ASN A 134 14.13 -0.08 22.93
C ASN A 134 15.19 0.48 21.96
N HIS A 135 15.76 1.65 22.27
CA HIS A 135 16.55 2.43 21.30
C HIS A 135 17.86 1.76 20.83
N LYS A 136 18.50 0.91 21.65
CA LYS A 136 19.87 0.40 21.38
C LYS A 136 20.02 -0.36 20.06
N ASN A 137 19.02 -1.15 19.64
CA ASN A 137 19.07 -1.95 18.40
C ASN A 137 17.89 -1.67 17.44
N SER A 138 16.90 -0.88 17.87
CA SER A 138 15.69 -0.57 17.10
C SER A 138 15.96 0.04 15.71
N MET A 139 17.05 0.78 15.56
CA MET A 139 17.40 1.44 14.29
C MET A 139 17.69 0.44 13.16
N ALA A 140 18.38 -0.66 13.47
CA ALA A 140 18.71 -1.67 12.47
C ALA A 140 17.54 -2.64 12.27
N ASP A 141 16.92 -3.10 13.35
CA ASP A 141 15.96 -4.21 13.30
C ASP A 141 14.55 -3.80 12.88
N PHE A 142 14.14 -2.57 13.20
CA PHE A 142 12.81 -2.05 12.87
C PHE A 142 12.86 -0.97 11.78
N TRP A 143 13.66 0.08 11.99
CA TRP A 143 13.71 1.22 11.06
C TRP A 143 14.38 0.87 9.73
N GLY A 144 15.43 0.03 9.73
CA GLY A 144 16.11 -0.42 8.52
C GLY A 144 15.16 -1.08 7.51
N PRO A 145 14.48 -2.19 7.87
CA PRO A 145 13.51 -2.84 7.00
C PRO A 145 12.36 -1.92 6.58
N LEU A 146 11.86 -1.09 7.50
CA LEU A 146 10.75 -0.19 7.23
C LEU A 146 11.13 0.87 6.18
N LEU A 147 12.28 1.52 6.34
CA LEU A 147 12.79 2.49 5.37
C LEU A 147 13.18 1.83 4.05
N GLY A 148 13.74 0.62 4.08
CA GLY A 148 14.09 -0.14 2.89
C GLY A 148 12.87 -0.47 2.03
N ILE A 149 11.81 -1.01 2.63
CA ILE A 149 10.56 -1.34 1.92
C ILE A 149 9.85 -0.07 1.44
N ALA A 150 9.79 0.97 2.27
CA ALA A 150 9.19 2.25 1.91
C ALA A 150 9.95 2.93 0.73
N GLY A 151 11.28 2.91 0.76
CA GLY A 151 12.12 3.41 -0.32
C GLY A 151 11.92 2.64 -1.62
N ALA A 152 11.87 1.31 -1.56
CA ALA A 152 11.57 0.47 -2.71
C ALA A 152 10.18 0.75 -3.30
N ALA A 153 9.17 0.96 -2.44
CA ALA A 153 7.83 1.35 -2.87
C ALA A 153 7.83 2.72 -3.57
N GLY A 154 8.55 3.69 -3.02
CA GLY A 154 8.72 5.02 -3.61
C GLY A 154 9.38 4.98 -4.98
N LEU A 155 10.46 4.20 -5.13
CA LEU A 155 11.15 4.02 -6.40
C LEU A 155 10.24 3.38 -7.46
N LEU A 156 9.48 2.35 -7.11
CA LEU A 156 8.49 1.73 -8.01
C LEU A 156 7.40 2.73 -8.43
N GLN A 157 6.93 3.54 -7.48
CA GLN A 157 5.92 4.55 -7.76
C GLN A 157 6.44 5.62 -8.73
N LEU A 158 7.69 6.08 -8.53
CA LEU A 158 8.35 7.04 -9.44
C LEU A 158 8.56 6.44 -10.84
N ALA A 159 9.00 5.19 -10.93
CA ALA A 159 9.16 4.49 -12.21
C ALA A 159 7.82 4.40 -12.98
N THR A 160 6.74 4.07 -12.27
CA THR A 160 5.40 3.99 -12.86
C THR A 160 4.94 5.35 -13.38
N PHE A 161 5.08 6.42 -12.57
CA PHE A 161 4.73 7.77 -12.99
C PHE A 161 5.57 8.23 -14.19
N GLY A 162 6.87 7.95 -14.20
CA GLY A 162 7.76 8.27 -15.31
C GLY A 162 7.33 7.60 -16.62
N TYR A 163 6.96 6.32 -16.57
CA TYR A 163 6.45 5.61 -17.74
C TYR A 163 5.13 6.21 -18.27
N CYS A 164 4.19 6.52 -17.36
CA CYS A 164 2.94 7.18 -17.72
C CYS A 164 3.18 8.53 -18.42
N ILE A 165 4.10 9.34 -17.91
CA ILE A 165 4.45 10.64 -18.50
C ILE A 165 5.08 10.46 -19.89
N HIS A 166 6.02 9.52 -20.03
CA HIS A 166 6.68 9.26 -21.31
C HIS A 166 5.69 8.82 -22.40
N VAL A 167 4.80 7.88 -22.07
CA VAL A 167 3.75 7.43 -22.98
C VAL A 167 2.78 8.57 -23.31
N TYR A 168 2.37 9.36 -22.31
CA TYR A 168 1.47 10.49 -22.51
C TYR A 168 2.05 11.53 -23.47
N LEU A 169 3.31 11.95 -23.28
CA LEU A 169 3.99 12.89 -24.17
C LEU A 169 4.12 12.35 -25.59
N LYS A 170 4.43 11.05 -25.74
CA LYS A 170 4.52 10.41 -27.06
C LYS A 170 3.17 10.44 -27.81
N ASN A 171 2.05 10.24 -27.12
CA ASN A 171 0.72 10.29 -27.73
C ASN A 171 0.35 11.73 -28.16
N LEU A 172 0.65 12.74 -27.34
CA LEU A 172 0.40 14.15 -27.70
C LEU A 172 1.18 14.58 -28.95
N TRP A 173 2.46 14.18 -29.04
CA TRP A 173 3.26 14.50 -30.23
C TRP A 173 2.82 13.73 -31.48
N SER A 174 2.31 12.51 -31.35
CA SER A 174 1.75 11.79 -32.50
C SER A 174 0.45 12.42 -33.01
N ASP A 175 -0.45 12.87 -32.12
CA ASP A 175 -1.69 13.56 -32.54
C ASP A 175 -1.37 14.90 -33.24
N GLN A 176 -0.41 15.67 -32.71
CA GLN A 176 0.02 16.93 -33.33
C GLN A 176 0.66 16.72 -34.71
N SER A 177 1.34 15.58 -34.94
CA SER A 177 1.91 15.24 -36.25
C SER A 177 0.86 14.82 -37.30
N GLN A 178 -0.31 14.33 -36.86
CA GLN A 178 -1.46 14.05 -37.74
C GLN A 178 -2.23 15.34 -38.10
N GLU A 179 -2.37 16.30 -37.19
CA GLU A 179 -2.93 17.62 -37.52
C GLU A 179 -1.99 18.44 -38.42
N SER A 180 -0.67 18.28 -38.26
CA SER A 180 0.32 19.01 -39.06
C SER A 180 0.48 18.49 -40.50
N SER A 181 -0.08 17.32 -40.82
CA SER A 181 -0.09 16.76 -42.19
C SER A 181 -1.36 17.08 -42.98
N ALA A 182 -2.31 17.84 -42.41
CA ALA A 182 -3.55 18.28 -43.06
C ALA A 182 -3.62 19.81 -43.28
N ALA A 183 -2.51 20.54 -43.11
CA ALA A 183 -2.44 21.99 -43.35
C ALA A 183 -1.76 22.31 -44.70
N SER A 184 -2.37 21.83 -45.80
CA SER A 184 -2.12 22.34 -47.15
C SER A 184 -3.41 22.18 -47.95
N GLY A 185 -4.37 23.06 -47.69
CA GLY A 185 -5.66 23.04 -48.35
C GLY A 185 -6.61 24.03 -47.70
N SER A 186 -6.51 25.29 -48.10
CA SER A 186 -7.49 26.34 -47.84
C SER A 186 -8.91 25.87 -48.18
N GLY A 187 -9.74 25.67 -47.16
CA GLY A 187 -11.14 25.28 -47.27
C GLY A 187 -11.75 25.10 -45.89
N LEU A 188 -12.92 25.69 -45.66
CA LEU A 188 -13.59 25.86 -44.37
C LEU A 188 -13.76 24.55 -43.56
N PRO A 189 -13.81 24.61 -42.21
CA PRO A 189 -14.21 23.45 -41.41
C PRO A 189 -15.71 23.20 -41.57
N SER A 190 -16.07 22.31 -42.49
CA SER A 190 -17.40 21.68 -42.49
C SER A 190 -17.42 20.63 -41.37
N TYR A 191 -18.21 20.91 -40.34
CA TYR A 191 -18.64 19.95 -39.34
C TYR A 191 -19.33 18.79 -40.06
N ASN A 192 -18.62 17.69 -40.24
CA ASN A 192 -19.22 16.43 -40.67
C ASN A 192 -18.95 15.41 -39.56
N SER A 193 -19.92 15.34 -38.65
CA SER A 193 -20.08 14.24 -37.70
C SER A 193 -20.23 12.93 -38.45
N SER A 194 -19.12 12.25 -38.69
CA SER A 194 -19.12 10.83 -39.04
C SER A 194 -17.81 10.24 -38.52
N LEU A 195 -17.82 9.87 -37.24
CA LEU A 195 -16.85 8.95 -36.67
C LEU A 195 -17.10 7.57 -37.30
N PRO A 196 -16.19 7.00 -38.11
CA PRO A 196 -16.05 5.56 -38.10
C PRO A 196 -15.40 5.24 -36.75
N ILE A 197 -16.15 4.58 -35.87
CA ILE A 197 -15.57 3.93 -34.70
C ILE A 197 -14.66 2.83 -35.24
N GLN A 198 -13.40 3.19 -35.53
CA GLN A 198 -12.34 2.24 -35.82
C GLN A 198 -12.02 1.58 -34.49
N ARG A 199 -12.70 0.45 -34.30
CA ARG A 199 -12.63 -0.42 -33.14
C ARG A 199 -11.22 -1.04 -33.11
N THR A 200 -10.23 -0.30 -32.64
CA THR A 200 -8.97 -0.87 -32.18
C THR A 200 -9.35 -1.85 -31.08
N ARG A 201 -9.15 -3.15 -31.33
CA ARG A 201 -9.45 -4.22 -30.36
C ARG A 201 -8.53 -4.05 -29.15
N ILE A 202 -8.95 -3.23 -28.21
CA ILE A 202 -8.52 -3.35 -26.82
C ILE A 202 -9.35 -4.52 -26.28
N ASN A 203 -8.67 -5.62 -26.02
CA ASN A 203 -9.24 -6.88 -25.60
C ASN A 203 -9.69 -6.79 -24.14
N VAL A 204 -10.83 -6.13 -23.92
CA VAL A 204 -11.57 -6.13 -22.66
C VAL A 204 -12.90 -6.84 -22.95
N TYR A 205 -13.33 -7.81 -22.13
CA TYR A 205 -14.67 -8.42 -22.16
C TYR A 205 -15.00 -9.55 -23.16
N THR A 206 -14.16 -10.58 -23.34
CA THR A 206 -14.65 -11.88 -23.88
C THR A 206 -15.26 -12.78 -22.78
N LEU A 207 -15.85 -12.24 -21.71
CA LEU A 207 -16.27 -13.05 -20.55
C LEU A 207 -17.46 -12.49 -19.73
N CYS A 208 -18.37 -11.73 -20.35
CA CYS A 208 -19.64 -11.33 -19.71
C CYS A 208 -20.88 -11.71 -20.51
N LEU A 209 -20.87 -12.78 -21.33
CA LEU A 209 -22.06 -13.18 -22.11
C LEU A 209 -22.12 -14.69 -22.44
N HIS A 210 -21.88 -15.53 -21.44
CA HIS A 210 -22.52 -16.85 -21.32
C HIS A 210 -22.63 -17.21 -19.83
N GLY A 211 -23.83 -17.00 -19.28
CA GLY A 211 -24.18 -17.23 -17.88
C GLY A 211 -25.05 -16.11 -17.34
#